data_AF-A0A2H1VM15-F1
#
_entry.id   AF-A0A2H1VM15-F1
#
_cell.length_a   1.000
_cell.length_b   1.000
_cell.length_c   1.000
_cell.angle_alpha   90.00
_cell.angle_beta   90.00
_cell.angle_gamma   90.00
#
_symmetry.space_group_name_H-M   'P 1'
#
loop_
_entity.id
_entity.type
_entity.pdbx_description
1 polymer ?
#
loop_
_entity_poly.entity_id
_entity_poly.type
_entity_poly.pdbx_seq_one_letter_code
_entity_poly.pdbx_strand_id
1 'polypeptide(L)'
;KGYVKSDQYNCKPFCSTGCPNGVCVGPESCVCNSGWQVIPLKDATNIICEPICSKPCVNSTCKAPETCQCASGFIKSDQYSCKPFCSSGCPHGTCIGPETCKCDVGWQLVQLKDSTNKTCQPICSMPCVNGTCVTPETCQCKEGFVKSDKYNCKPFCSSGCPHGTCIGPETCICNNGWEMIQSQGSTNKTCQPVCSKSCVNGICVAPETCKCTNGYTKSGNYSCEPFCSNGCLHGICAAPEICTCRPGWHISNDNKTCLPVCSKPCVNGTCIAPNTCKCLLGYRVSGKFTCKPHCSDGCPNGACVGPEKCDCKAGWQLTRLNNSKISSCQPKCTKPCINGTCVAPETCKCLAGYVKSDENVCMPHCRDGCPHGICVSPETCICNPGWKMTQTNTTLNKTCEPECSPPCVNGSCTAPGRCECYFGHEKTENKNVCRPRCSNGCKNGVCAGPDTCVCGAGWEASNGTCQPVCSQPCVHGACVGPDTCACLAGYEAGDNNTCVPRCAAGCSHGVCVSPDNCVCDAGWHRSTVNGSCEVETISLNNGMTEKNWIQTYWVYVAAVGASSLLLLTCCIFIILCSKRKRASENDGATVVSVQEFVHKNFNPHKTKQSYDVNCKSSEL
;
A
#
# COMPACT_ATOMS: atom_id res chain seq x y z
N LYS A 1 -95.43 147.66 -51.97
CA LYS A 1 -95.42 146.31 -51.33
C LYS A 1 -94.63 145.37 -52.23
N GLY A 2 -93.91 144.37 -51.68
CA GLY A 2 -93.19 143.36 -52.47
C GLY A 2 -91.85 143.77 -53.09
N TYR A 3 -91.49 145.06 -53.02
CA TYR A 3 -90.20 145.60 -53.42
C TYR A 3 -89.58 146.35 -52.25
N VAL A 4 -88.26 146.30 -52.13
CA VAL A 4 -87.44 147.05 -51.16
C VAL A 4 -86.53 148.04 -51.87
N LYS A 5 -86.23 149.17 -51.24
CA LYS A 5 -85.31 150.17 -51.79
C LYS A 5 -83.91 149.54 -51.94
N SER A 6 -83.31 149.64 -53.12
CA SER A 6 -82.00 149.05 -53.42
C SER A 6 -80.89 150.10 -53.38
N ASP A 7 -81.16 151.28 -53.92
CA ASP A 7 -80.30 152.46 -53.88
C ASP A 7 -81.18 153.72 -53.78
N GLN A 8 -80.63 154.92 -53.97
CA GLN A 8 -81.37 156.17 -53.78
C GLN A 8 -82.58 156.34 -54.71
N TYR A 9 -82.57 155.73 -55.91
CA TYR A 9 -83.59 155.87 -56.95
C TYR A 9 -84.29 154.55 -57.35
N ASN A 10 -83.63 153.38 -57.19
CA ASN A 10 -84.19 152.10 -57.59
C ASN A 10 -84.75 151.26 -56.43
N CYS A 11 -85.79 150.48 -56.72
CA CYS A 11 -86.31 149.43 -55.83
C CYS A 11 -86.14 148.05 -56.48
N LYS A 12 -85.67 147.06 -55.71
CA LYS A 12 -85.52 145.67 -56.14
C LYS A 12 -86.64 144.79 -55.55
N PRO A 13 -87.04 143.69 -56.21
CA PRO A 13 -88.02 142.76 -55.65
C PRO A 13 -87.50 142.15 -54.35
N PHE A 14 -88.44 141.75 -53.48
CA PHE A 14 -88.18 141.08 -52.22
C PHE A 14 -88.98 139.77 -52.16
N CYS A 15 -88.34 138.73 -51.61
CA CYS A 15 -88.97 137.45 -51.31
C CYS A 15 -88.73 137.16 -49.82
N SER A 16 -89.79 136.88 -49.07
CA SER A 16 -89.80 136.86 -47.61
C SER A 16 -88.95 135.76 -46.98
N THR A 17 -88.73 134.64 -47.69
CA THR A 17 -87.78 133.57 -47.30
C THR A 17 -86.38 133.75 -47.87
N GLY A 18 -86.18 134.73 -48.77
CA GLY A 18 -85.11 134.69 -49.77
C GLY A 18 -85.29 133.55 -50.79
N CYS A 19 -84.43 133.53 -51.81
CA CYS A 19 -84.35 132.47 -52.82
C CYS A 19 -83.06 131.64 -52.62
N PRO A 20 -83.04 130.64 -51.72
CA PRO A 20 -81.88 129.75 -51.60
C PRO A 20 -81.65 129.02 -52.93
N ASN A 21 -80.43 129.10 -53.46
CA ASN A 21 -80.05 128.58 -54.79
C ASN A 21 -80.85 129.18 -55.97
N GLY A 22 -81.32 130.43 -55.84
CA GLY A 22 -81.97 131.18 -56.92
C GLY A 22 -81.86 132.69 -56.73
N VAL A 23 -82.63 133.45 -57.52
CA VAL A 23 -82.64 134.93 -57.52
C VAL A 23 -84.09 135.45 -57.49
N CYS A 24 -84.37 136.44 -56.65
CA CYS A 24 -85.65 137.18 -56.67
C CYS A 24 -85.75 138.00 -57.96
N VAL A 25 -86.72 137.68 -58.82
CA VAL A 25 -87.02 138.45 -60.05
C VAL A 25 -88.32 139.26 -59.92
N GLY A 26 -89.18 138.91 -58.97
CA GLY A 26 -90.40 139.64 -58.61
C GLY A 26 -90.76 139.45 -57.14
N PRO A 27 -91.78 140.16 -56.63
CA PRO A 27 -92.30 139.94 -55.28
C PRO A 27 -92.67 138.48 -55.05
N GLU A 28 -92.06 137.84 -54.04
CA GLU A 28 -92.23 136.41 -53.75
C GLU A 28 -92.04 135.49 -54.98
N SER A 29 -91.19 135.90 -55.93
CA SER A 29 -90.96 135.20 -57.20
C SER A 29 -89.47 134.96 -57.44
N CYS A 30 -89.07 133.70 -57.31
CA CYS A 30 -87.71 133.21 -57.45
C CYS A 30 -87.53 132.46 -58.78
N VAL A 31 -86.42 132.71 -59.47
CA VAL A 31 -85.90 131.82 -60.53
C VAL A 31 -84.71 131.06 -59.96
N CYS A 32 -84.71 129.73 -60.07
CA CYS A 32 -83.62 128.89 -59.58
C CYS A 32 -82.37 128.98 -60.47
N ASN A 33 -81.21 128.76 -59.85
CA ASN A 33 -79.93 128.66 -60.55
C ASN A 33 -79.89 127.38 -61.41
N SER A 34 -79.05 127.37 -62.44
CA SER A 34 -78.90 126.21 -63.34
C SER A 34 -78.59 124.92 -62.57
N GLY A 35 -79.27 123.82 -62.94
CA GLY A 35 -79.22 122.55 -62.22
C GLY A 35 -80.20 122.43 -61.04
N TRP A 36 -81.00 123.46 -60.74
CA TRP A 36 -82.03 123.43 -59.70
C TRP A 36 -83.42 123.77 -60.28
N GLN A 37 -84.47 123.19 -59.72
CA GLN A 37 -85.87 123.38 -60.16
C GLN A 37 -86.76 123.93 -59.03
N VAL A 38 -87.74 124.75 -59.40
CA VAL A 38 -88.84 125.18 -58.51
C VAL A 38 -89.82 124.03 -58.33
N ILE A 39 -90.14 123.68 -57.09
CA ILE A 39 -91.26 122.78 -56.78
C ILE A 39 -92.39 123.62 -56.13
N PRO A 40 -93.60 123.69 -56.74
CA PRO A 40 -94.74 124.39 -56.14
C PRO A 40 -95.26 123.66 -54.90
N LEU A 41 -94.90 124.16 -53.71
CA LEU A 41 -95.52 123.76 -52.44
C LEU A 41 -96.90 124.39 -52.33
N LYS A 42 -97.93 123.57 -52.05
CA LYS A 42 -99.34 123.91 -52.38
C LYS A 42 -99.98 125.05 -51.59
N ASP A 43 -99.44 125.42 -50.42
CA ASP A 43 -100.11 126.32 -49.46
C ASP A 43 -99.20 127.38 -48.82
N ALA A 44 -98.12 127.81 -49.50
CA ALA A 44 -97.28 128.92 -49.02
C ALA A 44 -96.64 129.73 -50.16
N THR A 45 -96.40 131.03 -49.94
CA THR A 45 -95.65 131.93 -50.83
C THR A 45 -94.13 131.70 -50.80
N ASN A 46 -93.69 130.47 -50.48
CA ASN A 46 -92.30 130.13 -50.21
C ASN A 46 -91.76 129.27 -51.35
N ILE A 47 -90.94 129.85 -52.23
CA ILE A 47 -90.34 129.10 -53.34
C ILE A 47 -89.00 128.50 -52.88
N ILE A 48 -88.90 127.17 -52.96
CA ILE A 48 -87.68 126.42 -52.68
C ILE A 48 -87.17 125.79 -53.97
N CYS A 49 -85.86 125.92 -54.19
CA CYS A 49 -85.15 125.29 -55.30
C CYS A 49 -84.59 123.93 -54.85
N GLU A 50 -84.99 122.84 -55.49
CA GLU A 50 -84.42 121.50 -55.29
C GLU A 50 -83.46 121.11 -56.42
N PRO A 51 -82.42 120.29 -56.13
CA PRO A 51 -81.40 119.94 -57.11
C PRO A 51 -81.89 118.90 -58.11
N ILE A 52 -81.48 119.04 -59.38
CA ILE A 52 -81.75 118.07 -60.44
C ILE A 52 -80.59 117.07 -60.53
N CYS A 53 -80.92 115.77 -60.51
CA CYS A 53 -80.01 114.70 -60.89
C CYS A 53 -80.57 114.01 -62.15
N SER A 54 -79.78 113.90 -63.21
CA SER A 54 -80.16 113.33 -64.52
C SER A 54 -80.51 111.83 -64.47
N LYS A 55 -80.23 111.15 -63.34
CA LYS A 55 -80.71 109.81 -63.02
C LYS A 55 -81.20 109.76 -61.56
N PRO A 56 -82.20 108.92 -61.25
CA PRO A 56 -82.64 108.74 -59.87
C PRO A 56 -81.52 108.16 -59.01
N CYS A 57 -81.32 108.75 -57.84
CA CYS A 57 -80.34 108.30 -56.84
C CYS A 57 -80.81 106.98 -56.20
N VAL A 58 -80.05 105.90 -56.35
CA VAL A 58 -80.36 104.56 -55.82
C VAL A 58 -79.68 104.39 -54.46
N ASN A 59 -80.45 104.01 -53.43
CA ASN A 59 -80.04 103.97 -52.02
C ASN A 59 -79.39 105.29 -51.53
N SER A 60 -79.82 106.41 -52.11
CA SER A 60 -79.20 107.73 -51.96
C SER A 60 -80.20 108.85 -52.29
N THR A 61 -79.90 110.08 -51.88
CA THR A 61 -80.74 111.27 -52.15
C THR A 61 -79.97 112.32 -52.95
N CYS A 62 -80.63 112.98 -53.91
CA CYS A 62 -80.03 114.09 -54.67
C CYS A 62 -79.91 115.30 -53.74
N LYS A 63 -78.70 115.83 -53.53
CA LYS A 63 -78.43 116.90 -52.55
C LYS A 63 -77.82 118.16 -53.16
N ALA A 64 -77.17 118.00 -54.30
CA ALA A 64 -76.73 119.07 -55.20
C ALA A 64 -76.85 118.54 -56.64
N PRO A 65 -76.78 119.39 -57.68
CA PRO A 65 -76.94 118.94 -59.05
C PRO A 65 -75.97 117.79 -59.40
N GLU A 66 -76.49 116.75 -60.03
CA GLU A 66 -75.77 115.49 -60.36
C GLU A 66 -75.02 114.81 -59.19
N THR A 67 -75.42 115.11 -57.95
CA THR A 67 -74.71 114.70 -56.72
C THR A 67 -75.65 113.99 -55.74
N CYS A 68 -75.64 112.66 -55.79
CA CYS A 68 -76.32 111.79 -54.83
C CYS A 68 -75.49 111.59 -53.55
N GLN A 69 -76.10 111.73 -52.37
CA GLN A 69 -75.55 111.33 -51.07
C GLN A 69 -76.14 109.99 -50.63
N CYS A 70 -75.30 109.01 -50.27
CA CYS A 70 -75.76 107.69 -49.79
C CYS A 70 -76.58 107.76 -48.49
N ALA A 71 -77.55 106.87 -48.38
CA ALA A 71 -78.24 106.60 -47.12
C ALA A 71 -77.30 105.93 -46.10
N SER A 72 -77.59 106.11 -44.81
CA SER A 72 -76.82 105.52 -43.71
C SER A 72 -76.70 104.00 -43.86
N GLY A 73 -75.48 103.46 -43.72
CA GLY A 73 -75.20 102.04 -43.93
C GLY A 73 -74.93 101.63 -45.39
N PHE A 74 -74.95 102.59 -46.34
CA PHE A 74 -74.55 102.37 -47.73
C PHE A 74 -73.34 103.24 -48.09
N ILE A 75 -72.43 102.69 -48.88
CA ILE A 75 -71.26 103.38 -49.43
C ILE A 75 -71.41 103.59 -50.94
N LYS A 76 -70.78 104.64 -51.46
CA LYS A 76 -70.88 105.00 -52.88
C LYS A 76 -70.34 103.87 -53.77
N SER A 77 -71.12 103.49 -54.78
CA SER A 77 -70.77 102.42 -55.73
C SER A 77 -70.44 103.01 -57.11
N ASP A 78 -71.28 103.94 -57.58
CA ASP A 78 -71.01 104.79 -58.74
C ASP A 78 -71.51 106.23 -58.48
N GLN A 79 -71.67 107.08 -59.50
CA GLN A 79 -72.14 108.46 -59.32
C GLN A 79 -73.58 108.56 -58.75
N TYR A 80 -74.46 107.61 -59.11
CA TYR A 80 -75.90 107.62 -58.79
C TYR A 80 -76.36 106.43 -57.94
N SER A 81 -75.52 105.41 -57.70
CA SER A 81 -75.86 104.26 -56.85
C SER A 81 -74.94 104.07 -55.64
N CYS A 82 -75.53 103.59 -54.54
CA CYS A 82 -74.82 103.19 -53.33
C CYS A 82 -75.11 101.71 -52.97
N LYS A 83 -74.06 100.99 -52.58
CA LYS A 83 -74.08 99.57 -52.19
C LYS A 83 -74.03 99.43 -50.66
N PRO A 84 -74.62 98.38 -50.06
CA PRO A 84 -74.58 98.20 -48.62
C PRO A 84 -73.15 98.05 -48.09
N PHE A 85 -72.93 98.50 -46.86
CA PHE A 85 -71.68 98.34 -46.12
C PHE A 85 -71.85 97.31 -45.01
N CYS A 86 -70.83 96.47 -44.83
CA CYS A 86 -70.71 95.52 -43.73
C CYS A 86 -69.31 95.72 -43.11
N SER A 87 -69.24 96.17 -41.87
CA SER A 87 -68.02 96.71 -41.23
C SER A 87 -66.86 95.71 -41.10
N SER A 88 -67.17 94.42 -40.96
CA SER A 88 -66.19 93.32 -40.97
C SER A 88 -65.99 92.67 -42.34
N GLY A 89 -66.71 93.12 -43.37
CA GLY A 89 -66.98 92.32 -44.56
C GLY A 89 -67.80 91.06 -44.25
N CYS A 90 -67.98 90.22 -45.28
CA CYS A 90 -68.67 88.94 -45.21
C CYS A 90 -67.72 87.81 -45.66
N PRO A 91 -66.89 87.24 -44.76
CA PRO A 91 -66.10 86.05 -45.11
C PRO A 91 -67.04 84.87 -45.40
N HIS A 92 -66.83 84.20 -46.54
CA HIS A 92 -67.72 83.15 -47.07
C HIS A 92 -69.20 83.59 -47.18
N GLY A 93 -69.42 84.79 -47.71
CA GLY A 93 -70.74 85.30 -48.05
C GLY A 93 -70.72 86.65 -48.78
N THR A 94 -71.92 87.17 -49.08
CA THR A 94 -72.14 88.46 -49.76
C THR A 94 -72.89 89.44 -48.84
N CYS A 95 -72.48 90.71 -48.79
CA CYS A 95 -73.20 91.77 -48.07
C CYS A 95 -74.45 92.17 -48.88
N ILE A 96 -75.65 91.86 -48.36
CA ILE A 96 -76.95 92.07 -49.05
C ILE A 96 -77.75 93.26 -48.48
N GLY A 97 -77.32 93.80 -47.35
CA GLY A 97 -77.88 94.97 -46.68
C GLY A 97 -76.90 95.49 -45.63
N PRO A 98 -77.10 96.68 -45.04
CA PRO A 98 -76.23 97.21 -44.00
C PRO A 98 -76.02 96.19 -42.88
N GLU A 99 -74.75 95.89 -42.57
CA GLU A 99 -74.32 94.87 -41.59
C GLU A 99 -75.02 93.49 -41.75
N THR A 100 -75.45 93.14 -42.97
CA THR A 100 -76.26 91.95 -43.24
C THR A 100 -75.63 91.10 -44.35
N CYS A 101 -74.97 90.03 -43.93
CA CYS A 101 -74.37 89.02 -44.81
C CYS A 101 -75.35 87.88 -45.16
N LYS A 102 -75.27 87.38 -46.40
CA LYS A 102 -75.80 86.09 -46.84
C LYS A 102 -74.62 85.13 -47.04
N CYS A 103 -74.59 84.02 -46.32
CA CYS A 103 -73.50 83.03 -46.42
C CYS A 103 -73.54 82.22 -47.73
N ASP A 104 -72.37 81.68 -48.09
CA ASP A 104 -72.18 80.76 -49.21
C ASP A 104 -72.74 79.35 -48.91
N VAL A 105 -72.90 78.53 -49.95
CA VAL A 105 -73.42 77.16 -49.80
C VAL A 105 -72.49 76.32 -48.91
N GLY A 106 -73.06 75.64 -47.93
CA GLY A 106 -72.31 74.89 -46.90
C GLY A 106 -71.89 75.73 -45.69
N TRP A 107 -72.24 77.01 -45.62
CA TRP A 107 -71.99 77.89 -44.49
C TRP A 107 -73.31 78.43 -43.92
N GLN A 108 -73.39 78.56 -42.59
CA GLN A 108 -74.56 79.08 -41.87
C GLN A 108 -74.23 80.35 -41.10
N LEU A 109 -75.18 81.29 -41.07
CA LEU A 109 -75.04 82.56 -40.37
C LEU A 109 -75.30 82.36 -38.88
N VAL A 110 -74.31 82.64 -38.03
CA VAL A 110 -74.38 82.48 -36.58
C VAL A 110 -74.01 83.76 -35.84
N GLN A 111 -74.61 83.95 -34.67
CA GLN A 111 -74.21 84.98 -33.72
C GLN A 111 -73.19 84.39 -32.75
N LEU A 112 -72.02 85.03 -32.66
CA LEU A 112 -71.04 84.74 -31.62
C LEU A 112 -71.59 85.26 -30.28
N LYS A 113 -71.43 84.50 -29.19
CA LYS A 113 -72.08 84.79 -27.90
C LYS A 113 -71.69 86.15 -27.28
N ASP A 114 -70.56 86.71 -27.69
CA ASP A 114 -70.01 87.98 -27.22
C ASP A 114 -69.91 89.03 -28.34
N SER A 115 -70.71 88.93 -29.41
CA SER A 115 -70.75 89.95 -30.47
C SER A 115 -72.14 90.16 -31.08
N THR A 116 -72.47 91.41 -31.37
CA THR A 116 -73.63 91.78 -32.20
C THR A 116 -73.45 91.39 -33.67
N ASN A 117 -72.21 91.13 -34.10
CA ASN A 117 -71.88 90.88 -35.49
C ASN A 117 -72.15 89.42 -35.90
N LYS A 118 -72.70 89.22 -37.10
CA LYS A 118 -73.16 87.92 -37.61
C LYS A 118 -72.14 87.35 -38.60
N THR A 119 -71.59 86.18 -38.31
CA THR A 119 -70.54 85.56 -39.13
C THR A 119 -70.98 84.23 -39.73
N CYS A 120 -70.34 83.80 -40.82
CA CYS A 120 -70.60 82.53 -41.47
C CYS A 120 -69.69 81.44 -40.89
N GLN A 121 -70.27 80.36 -40.36
CA GLN A 121 -69.53 79.16 -39.90
C GLN A 121 -69.84 77.95 -40.80
N PRO A 122 -68.88 77.04 -40.99
CA PRO A 122 -69.05 75.90 -41.90
C PRO A 122 -70.02 74.86 -41.31
N ILE A 123 -70.78 74.20 -42.18
CA ILE A 123 -71.70 73.12 -41.83
C ILE A 123 -70.97 71.79 -42.01
N CYS A 124 -71.01 70.96 -40.96
CA CYS A 124 -70.60 69.56 -40.98
C CYS A 124 -71.84 68.72 -40.67
N SER A 125 -72.16 67.74 -41.53
CA SER A 125 -73.41 66.94 -41.40
C SER A 125 -73.47 66.09 -40.13
N MET A 126 -72.33 65.86 -39.47
CA MET A 126 -72.22 65.30 -38.12
C MET A 126 -71.28 66.17 -37.27
N PRO A 127 -71.45 66.24 -35.95
CA PRO A 127 -70.57 67.02 -35.08
C PRO A 127 -69.16 66.41 -35.01
N CYS A 128 -68.14 67.26 -35.05
CA CYS A 128 -66.73 66.85 -34.99
C CYS A 128 -66.33 66.38 -33.58
N VAL A 129 -66.28 65.06 -33.35
CA VAL A 129 -65.87 64.49 -32.05
C VAL A 129 -64.36 64.68 -31.86
N ASN A 130 -63.98 65.38 -30.79
CA ASN A 130 -62.60 65.83 -30.50
C ASN A 130 -61.96 66.67 -31.62
N GLY A 131 -62.78 67.38 -32.41
CA GLY A 131 -62.33 68.28 -33.47
C GLY A 131 -63.11 69.58 -33.54
N THR A 132 -62.92 70.31 -34.62
CA THR A 132 -63.66 71.51 -35.02
C THR A 132 -63.98 71.44 -36.52
N CYS A 133 -65.16 71.89 -36.93
CA CYS A 133 -65.50 72.03 -38.35
C CYS A 133 -64.80 73.30 -38.86
N VAL A 134 -63.90 73.18 -39.84
CA VAL A 134 -63.06 74.29 -40.33
C VAL A 134 -63.40 74.73 -41.75
N THR A 135 -63.88 73.80 -42.57
CA THR A 135 -64.56 74.03 -43.85
C THR A 135 -65.73 73.05 -43.95
N PRO A 136 -66.69 73.23 -44.88
CA PRO A 136 -67.85 72.36 -44.97
C PRO A 136 -67.46 70.88 -45.08
N GLU A 137 -68.21 70.01 -44.40
CA GLU A 137 -67.95 68.55 -44.30
C GLU A 137 -66.56 68.15 -43.75
N THR A 138 -65.75 69.09 -43.21
CA THR A 138 -64.34 68.86 -42.89
C THR A 138 -64.00 69.21 -41.44
N CYS A 139 -63.85 68.16 -40.63
CA CYS A 139 -63.31 68.25 -39.28
C CYS A 139 -61.77 68.26 -39.27
N GLN A 140 -61.19 69.24 -38.58
CA GLN A 140 -59.81 69.25 -38.10
C GLN A 140 -59.79 68.76 -36.65
N CYS A 141 -58.78 67.96 -36.27
CA CYS A 141 -58.66 67.45 -34.90
C CYS A 141 -58.06 68.49 -33.96
N LYS A 142 -58.42 68.41 -32.68
CA LYS A 142 -57.77 69.19 -31.61
C LYS A 142 -56.35 68.69 -31.39
N GLU A 143 -55.50 69.55 -30.82
CA GLU A 143 -54.12 69.21 -30.46
C GLU A 143 -54.07 67.95 -29.58
N GLY A 144 -53.13 67.05 -29.86
CA GLY A 144 -53.05 65.73 -29.22
C GLY A 144 -54.04 64.67 -29.72
N PHE A 145 -54.88 64.97 -30.72
CA PHE A 145 -55.77 64.00 -31.36
C PHE A 145 -55.46 63.86 -32.85
N VAL A 146 -55.52 62.63 -33.36
CA VAL A 146 -55.37 62.29 -34.78
C VAL A 146 -56.69 61.82 -35.38
N LYS A 147 -56.85 62.01 -36.69
CA LYS A 147 -58.09 61.65 -37.39
C LYS A 147 -58.30 60.13 -37.35
N SER A 148 -59.46 59.71 -36.85
CA SER A 148 -59.93 58.33 -36.94
C SER A 148 -60.76 58.15 -38.21
N ASP A 149 -61.77 59.02 -38.38
CA ASP A 149 -62.78 58.94 -39.44
C ASP A 149 -63.09 60.35 -39.96
N LYS A 150 -64.07 60.51 -40.87
CA LYS A 150 -64.48 61.83 -41.40
C LYS A 150 -64.79 62.85 -40.27
N TYR A 151 -65.46 62.38 -39.21
CA TYR A 151 -65.98 63.17 -38.10
C TYR A 151 -65.35 62.89 -36.72
N ASN A 152 -64.54 61.84 -36.60
CA ASN A 152 -64.00 61.39 -35.31
C ASN A 152 -62.49 61.62 -35.22
N CYS A 153 -62.03 62.16 -34.09
CA CYS A 153 -60.62 62.26 -33.74
C CYS A 153 -60.32 61.43 -32.47
N LYS A 154 -59.33 60.53 -32.56
CA LYS A 154 -58.87 59.65 -31.48
C LYS A 154 -57.58 60.22 -30.86
N PRO A 155 -57.33 60.01 -29.56
CA PRO A 155 -56.12 60.53 -28.91
C PRO A 155 -54.86 59.94 -29.53
N PHE A 156 -53.78 60.72 -29.49
CA PHE A 156 -52.44 60.32 -29.90
C PHE A 156 -51.54 60.12 -28.67
N CYS A 157 -50.70 59.09 -28.73
CA CYS A 157 -49.69 58.78 -27.73
C CYS A 157 -48.39 58.43 -28.50
N SER A 158 -47.36 59.26 -28.37
CA SER A 158 -46.17 59.29 -29.26
C SER A 158 -45.35 58.01 -29.23
N SER A 159 -45.28 57.34 -28.06
CA SER A 159 -44.63 56.03 -27.89
C SER A 159 -45.53 54.83 -28.23
N GLY A 160 -46.79 55.07 -28.55
CA GLY A 160 -47.86 54.10 -28.34
C GLY A 160 -48.07 53.79 -26.85
N CYS A 161 -49.07 52.95 -26.55
CA CYS A 161 -49.32 52.41 -25.21
C CYS A 161 -48.96 50.91 -25.17
N PRO A 162 -47.67 50.53 -25.03
CA PRO A 162 -47.31 49.13 -24.88
C PRO A 162 -47.98 48.54 -23.63
N HIS A 163 -48.71 47.44 -23.80
CA HIS A 163 -49.54 46.82 -22.77
C HIS A 163 -50.58 47.77 -22.12
N GLY A 164 -51.13 48.72 -22.90
CA GLY A 164 -52.19 49.62 -22.46
C GLY A 164 -53.03 50.18 -23.62
N THR A 165 -53.93 51.10 -23.31
CA THR A 165 -54.82 51.79 -24.27
C THR A 165 -54.67 53.31 -24.13
N CYS A 166 -54.53 54.03 -25.25
CA CYS A 166 -54.46 55.49 -25.28
C CYS A 166 -55.85 56.09 -25.06
N ILE A 167 -56.10 56.70 -23.90
CA ILE A 167 -57.41 57.26 -23.49
C ILE A 167 -57.47 58.79 -23.57
N GLY A 168 -56.32 59.45 -23.71
CA GLY A 168 -56.18 60.88 -23.93
C GLY A 168 -54.79 61.20 -24.50
N PRO A 169 -54.53 62.45 -24.92
CA PRO A 169 -53.21 62.86 -25.41
C PRO A 169 -52.08 62.46 -24.45
N GLU A 170 -51.09 61.74 -24.96
CA GLU A 170 -49.97 61.17 -24.20
C GLU A 170 -50.38 60.47 -22.89
N THR A 171 -51.56 59.83 -22.86
CA THR A 171 -52.16 59.28 -21.63
C THR A 171 -52.73 57.89 -21.87
N CYS A 172 -51.98 56.90 -21.38
CA CYS A 172 -52.33 55.49 -21.40
C CYS A 172 -53.03 55.05 -20.10
N ILE A 173 -53.94 54.08 -20.21
CA ILE A 173 -54.33 53.19 -19.11
C ILE A 173 -53.71 51.80 -19.36
N CYS A 174 -53.16 51.15 -18.35
CA CYS A 174 -52.51 49.86 -18.49
C CYS A 174 -53.51 48.69 -18.50
N ASN A 175 -53.13 47.60 -19.16
CA ASN A 175 -53.86 46.34 -19.15
C ASN A 175 -53.75 45.65 -17.77
N ASN A 176 -54.67 44.74 -17.46
CA ASN A 176 -54.66 44.02 -16.19
C ASN A 176 -53.32 43.29 -15.94
N GLY A 177 -52.79 43.39 -14.72
CA GLY A 177 -51.45 42.92 -14.35
C GLY A 177 -50.30 43.88 -14.66
N TRP A 178 -50.57 45.10 -15.14
CA TRP A 178 -49.57 46.14 -15.40
C TRP A 178 -49.95 47.47 -14.74
N GLU A 179 -48.96 48.23 -14.24
CA GLU A 179 -49.16 49.50 -13.55
C GLU A 179 -48.33 50.67 -14.15
N MET A 180 -48.79 51.89 -13.91
CA MET A 180 -48.17 53.14 -14.41
C MET A 180 -47.11 53.64 -13.43
N ILE A 181 -45.84 53.29 -13.64
CA ILE A 181 -44.75 53.77 -12.78
C ILE A 181 -44.11 55.03 -13.38
N GLN A 182 -44.07 56.12 -12.61
CA GLN A 182 -43.30 57.31 -12.95
C GLN A 182 -41.80 57.01 -12.82
N SER A 183 -41.18 56.60 -13.93
CA SER A 183 -39.74 56.43 -14.03
C SER A 183 -39.05 57.77 -13.78
N GLN A 184 -38.32 57.90 -12.66
CA GLN A 184 -37.73 59.18 -12.25
C GLN A 184 -36.85 59.79 -13.36
N GLY A 185 -37.24 60.96 -13.83
CA GLY A 185 -36.55 61.69 -14.91
C GLY A 185 -36.93 61.32 -16.35
N SER A 186 -37.90 60.43 -16.58
CA SER A 186 -38.40 60.14 -17.94
C SER A 186 -39.83 60.62 -18.15
N THR A 187 -40.07 61.32 -19.26
CA THR A 187 -41.41 61.76 -19.71
C THR A 187 -42.27 60.62 -20.28
N ASN A 188 -41.67 59.46 -20.58
CA ASN A 188 -42.36 58.31 -21.14
C ASN A 188 -43.16 57.56 -20.07
N LYS A 189 -44.47 57.78 -20.03
CA LYS A 189 -45.42 57.00 -19.22
C LYS A 189 -45.49 55.57 -19.76
N THR A 190 -44.77 54.62 -19.15
CA THR A 190 -44.78 53.20 -19.54
C THR A 190 -45.47 52.32 -18.51
N CYS A 191 -46.19 51.33 -19.01
CA CYS A 191 -46.76 50.26 -18.20
C CYS A 191 -45.64 49.28 -17.80
N GLN A 192 -45.47 49.03 -16.50
CA GLN A 192 -44.55 48.00 -15.98
C GLN A 192 -45.35 46.81 -15.41
N PRO A 193 -44.83 45.58 -15.52
CA PRO A 193 -45.56 44.38 -15.11
C PRO A 193 -45.57 44.23 -13.60
N VAL A 194 -46.72 43.88 -13.04
CA VAL A 194 -46.90 43.62 -11.61
C VAL A 194 -46.65 42.14 -11.31
N CYS A 195 -45.86 41.88 -10.28
CA CYS A 195 -45.69 40.55 -9.69
C CYS A 195 -46.16 40.62 -8.23
N SER A 196 -47.09 39.75 -7.82
CA SER A 196 -47.69 39.66 -6.48
C SER A 196 -46.67 39.44 -5.36
N LYS A 197 -45.44 39.03 -5.70
CA LYS A 197 -44.26 39.05 -4.83
C LYS A 197 -43.05 39.55 -5.62
N SER A 198 -42.17 40.29 -4.95
CA SER A 198 -40.93 40.79 -5.54
C SER A 198 -40.03 39.64 -6.02
N CYS A 199 -39.45 39.78 -7.21
CA CYS A 199 -38.56 38.78 -7.80
C CYS A 199 -37.20 38.73 -7.07
N VAL A 200 -36.96 37.71 -6.25
CA VAL A 200 -35.69 37.50 -5.56
C VAL A 200 -34.64 37.05 -6.59
N ASN A 201 -33.57 37.83 -6.74
CA ASN A 201 -32.52 37.68 -7.76
C ASN A 201 -33.05 37.66 -9.22
N GLY A 202 -34.09 38.45 -9.49
CA GLY A 202 -34.68 38.58 -10.82
C GLY A 202 -35.41 39.91 -11.01
N ILE A 203 -36.00 40.08 -12.19
CA ILE A 203 -36.83 41.22 -12.57
C ILE A 203 -38.20 40.72 -13.07
N CYS A 204 -39.28 41.43 -12.75
CA CYS A 204 -40.60 41.13 -13.29
C CYS A 204 -40.61 41.57 -14.77
N VAL A 205 -40.93 40.67 -15.70
CA VAL A 205 -40.89 40.95 -17.17
C VAL A 205 -42.24 40.80 -17.86
N ALA A 206 -43.18 40.14 -17.21
CA ALA A 206 -44.60 40.06 -17.54
C ALA A 206 -45.37 39.77 -16.23
N PRO A 207 -46.71 39.91 -16.18
CA PRO A 207 -47.47 39.69 -14.96
C PRO A 207 -47.17 38.32 -14.32
N GLU A 208 -46.92 38.32 -13.01
CA GLU A 208 -46.50 37.13 -12.23
C GLU A 208 -45.28 36.35 -12.79
N THR A 209 -44.48 36.97 -13.66
CA THR A 209 -43.42 36.32 -14.43
C THR A 209 -42.07 36.99 -14.17
N CYS A 210 -41.30 36.42 -13.25
CA CYS A 210 -39.92 36.82 -12.98
C CYS A 210 -38.94 36.18 -13.98
N LYS A 211 -38.02 37.00 -14.52
CA LYS A 211 -36.81 36.58 -15.24
C LYS A 211 -35.61 36.72 -14.31
N CYS A 212 -34.83 35.65 -14.14
CA CYS A 212 -33.62 35.68 -13.33
C CYS A 212 -32.52 36.55 -13.94
N THR A 213 -31.66 37.13 -13.09
CA THR A 213 -30.46 37.83 -13.55
C THR A 213 -29.39 36.85 -14.03
N ASN A 214 -28.41 37.32 -14.82
CA ASN A 214 -27.34 36.47 -15.32
C ASN A 214 -26.60 35.78 -14.16
N GLY A 215 -26.41 34.46 -14.28
CA GLY A 215 -25.83 33.63 -13.24
C GLY A 215 -26.83 33.06 -12.22
N TYR A 216 -28.14 33.31 -12.36
CA TYR A 216 -29.19 32.71 -11.53
C TYR A 216 -30.19 31.91 -12.37
N THR A 217 -30.70 30.80 -11.83
CA THR A 217 -31.73 29.93 -12.45
C THR A 217 -33.07 30.03 -11.72
N LYS A 218 -34.17 29.69 -12.38
CA LYS A 218 -35.52 29.75 -11.78
C LYS A 218 -35.75 28.56 -10.84
N SER A 219 -35.84 28.81 -9.54
CA SER A 219 -36.21 27.83 -8.51
C SER A 219 -37.71 27.86 -8.20
N GLY A 220 -38.32 29.05 -8.20
CA GLY A 220 -39.77 29.25 -8.04
C GLY A 220 -40.30 30.36 -8.93
N ASN A 221 -41.61 30.66 -8.86
CA ASN A 221 -42.20 31.73 -9.69
C ASN A 221 -41.64 33.13 -9.39
N TYR A 222 -41.19 33.37 -8.15
CA TYR A 222 -40.62 34.65 -7.70
C TYR A 222 -39.18 34.52 -7.18
N SER A 223 -38.54 33.35 -7.34
CA SER A 223 -37.28 33.02 -6.67
C SER A 223 -36.25 32.47 -7.65
N CYS A 224 -35.11 33.13 -7.73
CA CYS A 224 -33.98 32.71 -8.56
C CYS A 224 -32.77 32.34 -7.68
N GLU A 225 -32.23 31.14 -7.90
CA GLU A 225 -31.10 30.58 -7.15
C GLU A 225 -29.78 30.71 -7.93
N PRO A 226 -28.64 30.95 -7.26
CA PRO A 226 -27.36 31.13 -7.94
C PRO A 226 -26.87 29.84 -8.61
N PHE A 227 -26.37 29.98 -9.83
CA PHE A 227 -25.80 28.89 -10.62
C PHE A 227 -24.28 28.77 -10.39
N CYS A 228 -23.79 27.53 -10.35
CA CYS A 228 -22.36 27.24 -10.40
C CYS A 228 -22.15 26.13 -11.44
N SER A 229 -21.34 26.40 -12.47
CA SER A 229 -21.24 25.57 -13.69
C SER A 229 -20.75 24.14 -13.43
N ASN A 230 -19.92 23.96 -12.40
CA ASN A 230 -19.42 22.65 -11.95
C ASN A 230 -20.16 22.12 -10.70
N GLY A 231 -21.18 22.83 -10.23
CA GLY A 231 -21.77 22.64 -8.89
C GLY A 231 -20.83 23.01 -7.74
N CYS A 232 -21.33 22.87 -6.51
CA CYS A 232 -20.55 23.05 -5.28
C CYS A 232 -20.46 21.73 -4.50
N LEU A 233 -19.45 20.91 -4.80
CA LEU A 233 -19.25 19.63 -4.12
C LEU A 233 -19.04 19.86 -2.61
N HIS A 234 -19.86 19.22 -1.78
CA HIS A 234 -19.94 19.44 -0.31
C HIS A 234 -20.24 20.89 0.14
N GLY A 235 -20.77 21.72 -0.76
CA GLY A 235 -21.23 23.09 -0.47
C GLY A 235 -22.69 23.34 -0.84
N ILE A 236 -22.97 24.63 -1.09
CA ILE A 236 -24.11 25.22 -1.79
C ILE A 236 -23.61 26.45 -2.58
N CYS A 237 -24.27 26.83 -3.67
CA CYS A 237 -24.01 28.12 -4.32
C CYS A 237 -24.53 29.25 -3.43
N ALA A 238 -23.70 30.23 -3.11
CA ALA A 238 -24.08 31.42 -2.33
C ALA A 238 -24.28 32.65 -3.23
N ALA A 239 -23.53 32.72 -4.33
CA ALA A 239 -23.68 33.65 -5.43
C ALA A 239 -23.21 32.94 -6.72
N PRO A 240 -23.44 33.50 -7.93
CA PRO A 240 -23.05 32.84 -9.17
C PRO A 240 -21.55 32.51 -9.20
N GLU A 241 -21.20 31.27 -9.53
CA GLU A 241 -19.83 30.71 -9.48
C GLU A 241 -19.11 30.76 -8.11
N ILE A 242 -19.81 31.10 -7.02
CA ILE A 242 -19.25 31.23 -5.65
C ILE A 242 -19.90 30.22 -4.71
N CYS A 243 -19.10 29.27 -4.21
CA CYS A 243 -19.54 28.24 -3.28
C CYS A 243 -19.39 28.68 -1.82
N THR A 244 -20.34 28.29 -0.97
CA THR A 244 -20.19 28.26 0.49
C THR A 244 -20.20 26.81 0.97
N CYS A 245 -19.22 26.46 1.81
CA CYS A 245 -18.99 25.08 2.24
C CYS A 245 -19.84 24.68 3.44
N ARG A 246 -20.24 23.40 3.51
CA ARG A 246 -21.01 22.85 4.64
C ARG A 246 -20.14 22.75 5.90
N PRO A 247 -20.74 22.71 7.12
CA PRO A 247 -19.97 22.55 8.36
C PRO A 247 -18.99 21.38 8.32
N GLY A 248 -17.77 21.61 8.78
CA GLY A 248 -16.65 20.66 8.68
C GLY A 248 -15.89 20.68 7.36
N TRP A 249 -16.21 21.60 6.44
CA TRP A 249 -15.47 21.85 5.21
C TRP A 249 -15.08 23.34 5.12
N HIS A 250 -14.00 23.65 4.40
CA HIS A 250 -13.54 25.01 4.12
C HIS A 250 -13.33 25.21 2.63
N ILE A 251 -13.32 26.46 2.16
CA ILE A 251 -13.16 26.77 0.74
C ILE A 251 -11.69 26.67 0.32
N SER A 252 -11.46 26.10 -0.86
CA SER A 252 -10.16 26.06 -1.54
C SER A 252 -9.83 27.41 -2.19
N ASN A 253 -8.56 27.60 -2.57
CA ASN A 253 -8.06 28.80 -3.27
C ASN A 253 -8.73 29.06 -4.64
N ASP A 254 -9.50 28.10 -5.16
CA ASP A 254 -10.27 28.21 -6.41
C ASP A 254 -11.69 28.80 -6.22
N ASN A 255 -12.12 29.06 -4.98
CA ASN A 255 -13.47 29.48 -4.58
C ASN A 255 -14.63 28.54 -5.00
N LYS A 256 -14.34 27.30 -5.41
CA LYS A 256 -15.32 26.34 -5.96
C LYS A 256 -15.25 24.95 -5.31
N THR A 257 -14.06 24.52 -4.87
CA THR A 257 -13.85 23.24 -4.19
C THR A 257 -13.94 23.42 -2.68
N CYS A 258 -14.79 22.63 -2.02
CA CYS A 258 -14.79 22.53 -0.56
C CYS A 258 -13.86 21.39 -0.10
N LEU A 259 -12.88 21.72 0.74
CA LEU A 259 -11.90 20.79 1.29
C LEU A 259 -12.27 20.41 2.74
N PRO A 260 -12.12 19.13 3.15
CA PRO A 260 -12.56 18.66 4.46
C PRO A 260 -11.64 19.16 5.57
N VAL A 261 -12.22 19.52 6.72
CA VAL A 261 -11.50 19.96 7.91
C VAL A 261 -11.35 18.79 8.90
N CYS A 262 -10.11 18.52 9.29
CA CYS A 262 -9.76 17.58 10.34
C CYS A 262 -9.23 18.36 11.56
N SER A 263 -9.80 18.15 12.75
CA SER A 263 -9.45 18.91 13.98
C SER A 263 -8.03 18.67 14.49
N LYS A 264 -7.35 17.65 13.96
CA LYS A 264 -5.90 17.44 14.04
C LYS A 264 -5.39 17.04 12.65
N PRO A 265 -4.15 17.39 12.26
CA PRO A 265 -3.58 16.99 10.98
C PRO A 265 -3.47 15.47 10.87
N CYS A 266 -3.73 14.93 9.68
CA CYS A 266 -3.64 13.51 9.39
C CYS A 266 -2.16 13.09 9.25
N VAL A 267 -1.58 12.51 10.30
CA VAL A 267 -0.18 12.06 10.27
C VAL A 267 -0.07 10.84 9.33
N ASN A 268 0.72 10.98 8.26
CA ASN A 268 0.87 10.03 7.14
C ASN A 268 -0.46 9.69 6.43
N GLY A 269 -1.36 10.66 6.32
CA GLY A 269 -2.63 10.53 5.61
C GLY A 269 -3.14 11.86 5.05
N THR A 270 -4.24 11.81 4.31
CA THR A 270 -4.98 12.98 3.82
C THR A 270 -6.36 13.05 4.49
N CYS A 271 -6.84 14.25 4.81
CA CYS A 271 -8.23 14.43 5.25
C CYS A 271 -9.13 14.23 4.02
N ILE A 272 -10.09 13.31 4.08
CA ILE A 272 -10.99 12.98 2.95
C ILE A 272 -12.46 13.30 3.23
N ALA A 273 -12.82 13.43 4.50
CA ALA A 273 -14.11 13.89 4.99
C ALA A 273 -13.89 14.51 6.38
N PRO A 274 -14.84 15.27 6.95
CA PRO A 274 -14.65 15.96 8.22
C PRO A 274 -14.17 15.00 9.32
N ASN A 275 -13.07 15.35 9.99
CA ASN A 275 -12.42 14.51 11.02
C ASN A 275 -12.11 13.06 10.60
N THR A 276 -11.91 12.80 9.30
CA THR A 276 -11.73 11.47 8.72
C THR A 276 -10.51 11.43 7.79
N CYS A 277 -9.46 10.72 8.23
CA CYS A 277 -8.20 10.57 7.49
C CYS A 277 -8.15 9.27 6.67
N LYS A 278 -7.73 9.36 5.41
CA LYS A 278 -7.28 8.23 4.59
C LYS A 278 -5.77 8.12 4.67
N CYS A 279 -5.23 6.93 4.92
CA CYS A 279 -3.78 6.74 4.96
C CYS A 279 -3.14 6.83 3.57
N LEU A 280 -1.89 7.30 3.51
CA LEU A 280 -1.07 7.25 2.31
C LEU A 280 -0.75 5.80 1.91
N LEU A 281 -0.37 5.58 0.65
CA LEU A 281 -0.02 4.25 0.15
C LEU A 281 1.11 3.65 0.99
N GLY A 282 0.94 2.38 1.40
CA GLY A 282 1.88 1.71 2.30
C GLY A 282 1.77 2.10 3.78
N TYR A 283 0.71 2.82 4.19
CA TYR A 283 0.38 3.09 5.60
C TYR A 283 -1.00 2.54 5.95
N ARG A 284 -1.17 2.10 7.20
CA ARG A 284 -2.44 1.60 7.77
C ARG A 284 -2.91 2.44 8.95
N VAL A 285 -4.22 2.46 9.18
CA VAL A 285 -4.84 3.19 10.29
C VAL A 285 -4.33 2.64 11.62
N SER A 286 -3.83 3.53 12.49
CA SER A 286 -3.47 3.21 13.88
C SER A 286 -4.22 4.08 14.90
N GLY A 287 -5.02 5.03 14.44
CA GLY A 287 -5.81 5.96 15.25
C GLY A 287 -6.51 6.98 14.36
N LYS A 288 -7.48 7.73 14.91
CA LYS A 288 -8.40 8.58 14.13
C LYS A 288 -7.71 9.62 13.22
N PHE A 289 -6.52 10.08 13.59
CA PHE A 289 -5.69 11.05 12.84
C PHE A 289 -4.27 10.53 12.56
N THR A 290 -4.03 9.22 12.65
CA THR A 290 -2.67 8.67 12.68
C THR A 290 -2.54 7.37 11.90
N CYS A 291 -1.74 7.41 10.85
CA CYS A 291 -1.39 6.27 10.02
C CYS A 291 0.04 5.82 10.31
N LYS A 292 0.22 4.52 10.58
CA LYS A 292 1.53 3.89 10.78
C LYS A 292 1.93 3.12 9.53
N PRO A 293 3.23 3.04 9.19
CA PRO A 293 3.68 2.33 8.00
C PRO A 293 3.29 0.85 8.08
N HIS A 294 3.04 0.27 6.91
CA HIS A 294 2.78 -1.14 6.71
C HIS A 294 4.00 -1.83 6.11
N CYS A 295 4.29 -3.00 6.64
CA CYS A 295 5.30 -3.92 6.15
C CYS A 295 4.56 -5.27 6.05
N SER A 296 4.49 -5.86 4.86
CA SER A 296 3.55 -6.95 4.52
C SER A 296 3.85 -8.22 5.33
N ASP A 297 5.12 -8.62 5.40
CA ASP A 297 5.60 -9.74 6.24
C ASP A 297 5.88 -9.31 7.70
N GLY A 298 5.54 -8.06 8.06
CA GLY A 298 5.94 -7.44 9.32
C GLY A 298 7.42 -7.10 9.41
N CYS A 299 7.91 -6.91 10.64
CA CYS A 299 9.32 -6.64 10.95
C CYS A 299 9.76 -7.48 12.17
N PRO A 300 9.97 -8.80 12.02
CA PRO A 300 10.50 -9.63 13.10
C PRO A 300 11.84 -9.05 13.59
N ASN A 301 11.99 -8.91 14.91
CA ASN A 301 13.14 -8.29 15.57
C ASN A 301 13.50 -6.85 15.13
N GLY A 302 12.53 -6.13 14.55
CA GLY A 302 12.64 -4.73 14.20
C GLY A 302 11.39 -3.92 14.55
N ALA A 303 11.28 -2.74 13.93
CA ALA A 303 10.09 -1.90 13.87
C ALA A 303 9.85 -1.47 12.42
N CYS A 304 8.60 -1.45 11.96
CA CYS A 304 8.26 -0.90 10.65
C CYS A 304 8.33 0.64 10.75
N VAL A 305 9.31 1.26 10.09
CA VAL A 305 9.57 2.72 10.14
C VAL A 305 9.18 3.45 8.85
N GLY A 306 8.97 2.70 7.77
CA GLY A 306 8.39 3.19 6.51
C GLY A 306 7.73 2.03 5.76
N PRO A 307 7.00 2.29 4.67
CA PRO A 307 6.41 1.25 3.82
C PRO A 307 7.45 0.20 3.42
N GLU A 308 7.22 -1.07 3.77
CA GLU A 308 8.15 -2.20 3.57
C GLU A 308 9.59 -2.01 4.10
N LYS A 309 9.80 -1.00 4.96
CA LYS A 309 11.09 -0.64 5.55
C LYS A 309 11.08 -0.89 7.05
N CYS A 310 11.77 -1.95 7.44
CA CYS A 310 12.10 -2.22 8.83
C CYS A 310 13.36 -1.44 9.27
N ASP A 311 13.38 -1.04 10.53
CA ASP A 311 14.57 -0.69 11.31
C ASP A 311 14.81 -1.80 12.34
N CYS A 312 16.06 -2.20 12.56
CA CYS A 312 16.37 -3.41 13.34
C CYS A 312 16.74 -3.07 14.78
N LYS A 313 16.32 -3.92 15.73
CA LYS A 313 16.70 -3.78 17.14
C LYS A 313 18.21 -3.96 17.31
N ALA A 314 18.79 -3.38 18.37
CA ALA A 314 20.20 -3.55 18.70
C ALA A 314 20.62 -5.04 18.69
N GLY A 315 21.76 -5.33 18.06
CA GLY A 315 22.22 -6.71 17.82
C GLY A 315 21.66 -7.38 16.56
N TRP A 316 20.73 -6.75 15.84
CA TRP A 316 20.19 -7.23 14.56
C TRP A 316 20.56 -6.25 13.42
N GLN A 317 20.66 -6.75 12.20
CA GLN A 317 21.07 -5.98 11.02
C GLN A 317 20.16 -6.25 9.82
N LEU A 318 19.88 -5.21 9.01
CA LEU A 318 19.15 -5.37 7.76
C LEU A 318 19.92 -6.30 6.82
N THR A 319 19.24 -7.29 6.26
CA THR A 319 19.77 -8.12 5.18
C THR A 319 18.77 -8.15 4.03
N ARG A 320 19.21 -7.78 2.83
CA ARG A 320 18.40 -7.97 1.61
C ARG A 320 18.46 -9.44 1.24
N LEU A 321 17.44 -10.19 1.66
CA LEU A 321 17.22 -11.56 1.20
C LEU A 321 16.92 -11.54 -0.30
N ASN A 322 17.72 -12.28 -1.08
CA ASN A 322 17.52 -12.37 -2.52
C ASN A 322 16.07 -12.82 -2.82
N ASN A 323 15.44 -12.16 -3.80
CA ASN A 323 14.03 -12.28 -4.17
C ASN A 323 12.96 -11.73 -3.20
N SER A 324 13.30 -11.16 -2.04
CA SER A 324 12.34 -10.41 -1.21
C SER A 324 12.54 -8.90 -1.31
N LYS A 325 11.45 -8.15 -1.55
CA LYS A 325 11.46 -6.66 -1.53
C LYS A 325 11.56 -6.08 -0.10
N ILE A 326 11.40 -6.91 0.92
CA ILE A 326 11.22 -6.52 2.32
C ILE A 326 12.54 -6.68 3.08
N SER A 327 12.82 -5.70 3.95
CA SER A 327 14.07 -5.64 4.71
C SER A 327 13.99 -6.51 5.97
N SER A 328 14.44 -7.77 5.88
CA SER A 328 14.48 -8.67 7.04
C SER A 328 15.65 -8.36 7.98
N CYS A 329 15.42 -8.47 9.29
CA CYS A 329 16.44 -8.30 10.32
C CYS A 329 17.06 -9.66 10.68
N GLN A 330 18.32 -9.88 10.30
CA GLN A 330 19.10 -11.05 10.72
C GLN A 330 19.94 -10.73 11.98
N PRO A 331 20.25 -11.73 12.82
CA PRO A 331 21.08 -11.49 14.00
C PRO A 331 22.52 -11.14 13.56
N LYS A 332 23.16 -10.25 14.30
CA LYS A 332 24.57 -9.90 14.13
C LYS A 332 25.39 -10.63 15.18
N CYS A 333 26.41 -11.35 14.71
CA CYS A 333 27.51 -11.84 15.52
C CYS A 333 28.76 -11.08 15.07
N THR A 334 29.50 -10.47 16.00
CA THR A 334 30.66 -9.62 15.73
C THR A 334 31.89 -10.43 15.34
N LYS A 335 31.93 -11.72 15.74
CA LYS A 335 32.82 -12.74 15.18
C LYS A 335 31.99 -13.72 14.34
N PRO A 336 32.56 -14.34 13.29
CA PRO A 336 31.85 -15.35 12.51
C PRO A 336 31.69 -16.66 13.29
N CYS A 337 30.52 -17.29 13.21
CA CYS A 337 30.25 -18.59 13.82
C CYS A 337 30.97 -19.71 13.05
N ILE A 338 32.10 -20.19 13.56
CA ILE A 338 32.84 -21.30 12.95
C ILE A 338 32.09 -22.61 13.21
N ASN A 339 31.68 -23.30 12.13
CA ASN A 339 30.81 -24.49 12.14
C ASN A 339 29.47 -24.29 12.89
N GLY A 340 28.93 -23.07 12.82
CA GLY A 340 27.63 -22.72 13.42
C GLY A 340 26.89 -21.65 12.61
N THR A 341 25.66 -21.36 13.03
CA THR A 341 24.85 -20.26 12.50
C THR A 341 24.55 -19.24 13.60
N CYS A 342 24.63 -17.95 13.27
CA CYS A 342 24.20 -16.89 14.18
C CYS A 342 22.66 -16.94 14.26
N VAL A 343 22.09 -17.23 15.44
CA VAL A 343 20.63 -17.42 15.64
C VAL A 343 19.98 -16.32 16.49
N ALA A 344 20.78 -15.64 17.30
CA ALA A 344 20.44 -14.44 18.03
C ALA A 344 21.73 -13.57 18.14
N PRO A 345 21.65 -12.30 18.58
CA PRO A 345 22.83 -11.43 18.66
C PRO A 345 23.96 -12.07 19.48
N GLU A 346 25.17 -12.04 18.94
CA GLU A 346 26.38 -12.70 19.50
C GLU A 346 26.18 -14.19 19.90
N THR A 347 25.16 -14.87 19.36
CA THR A 347 24.74 -16.22 19.77
C THR A 347 24.82 -17.18 18.59
N CYS A 348 25.91 -17.95 18.54
CA CYS A 348 26.09 -19.04 17.60
C CYS A 348 25.41 -20.34 18.07
N LYS A 349 24.61 -20.95 17.20
CA LYS A 349 24.13 -22.34 17.33
C LYS A 349 25.00 -23.23 16.45
N CYS A 350 25.55 -24.31 17.01
CA CYS A 350 26.38 -25.24 16.25
C CYS A 350 25.58 -26.02 15.19
N LEU A 351 26.25 -26.36 14.09
CA LEU A 351 25.72 -27.27 13.07
C LEU A 351 25.56 -28.70 13.65
N ALA A 352 24.74 -29.52 13.00
CA ALA A 352 24.52 -30.90 13.44
C ALA A 352 25.85 -31.68 13.49
N GLY A 353 26.10 -32.37 14.62
CA GLY A 353 27.36 -33.08 14.86
C GLY A 353 28.51 -32.20 15.40
N TYR A 354 28.30 -30.90 15.60
CA TYR A 354 29.27 -30.02 16.26
C TYR A 354 28.75 -29.56 17.63
N VAL A 355 29.66 -29.39 18.60
CA VAL A 355 29.40 -28.93 19.96
C VAL A 355 30.11 -27.60 20.23
N LYS A 356 29.55 -26.77 21.11
CA LYS A 356 30.09 -25.45 21.42
C LYS A 356 31.38 -25.58 22.23
N SER A 357 32.49 -25.08 21.68
CA SER A 357 33.76 -24.91 22.39
C SER A 357 33.80 -23.54 23.05
N ASP A 358 33.64 -22.51 22.22
CA ASP A 358 33.69 -21.11 22.61
C ASP A 358 32.43 -20.39 22.11
N GLU A 359 32.26 -19.11 22.46
CA GLU A 359 31.10 -18.31 22.05
C GLU A 359 30.78 -18.37 20.55
N ASN A 360 31.84 -18.41 19.72
CA ASN A 360 31.76 -18.36 18.27
C ASN A 360 32.41 -19.58 17.56
N VAL A 361 32.83 -20.60 18.30
CA VAL A 361 33.54 -21.78 17.74
C VAL A 361 32.83 -23.06 18.13
N CYS A 362 32.42 -23.83 17.12
CA CYS A 362 31.85 -25.15 17.28
C CYS A 362 32.86 -26.21 16.80
N MET A 363 33.31 -27.06 17.73
CA MET A 363 34.20 -28.19 17.43
C MET A 363 33.39 -29.43 17.03
N PRO A 364 33.91 -30.29 16.15
CA PRO A 364 33.23 -31.54 15.79
C PRO A 364 33.11 -32.46 17.00
N HIS A 365 31.99 -33.19 17.08
CA HIS A 365 31.75 -34.20 18.09
C HIS A 365 31.94 -35.60 17.50
N CYS A 366 32.68 -36.43 18.23
CA CYS A 366 32.86 -37.86 17.97
C CYS A 366 32.41 -38.56 19.26
N ARG A 367 31.30 -39.33 19.23
CA ARG A 367 30.62 -39.80 20.46
C ARG A 367 31.51 -40.60 21.39
N ASP A 368 32.24 -41.55 20.81
CA ASP A 368 33.13 -42.48 21.50
C ASP A 368 34.58 -41.91 21.61
N GLY A 369 34.74 -40.62 21.29
CA GLY A 369 36.03 -39.93 21.21
C GLY A 369 36.86 -40.32 19.98
N CYS A 370 38.15 -40.01 20.03
CA CYS A 370 39.15 -40.45 19.05
C CYS A 370 40.40 -40.99 19.78
N PRO A 371 40.38 -42.25 20.27
CA PRO A 371 41.55 -42.87 20.89
C PRO A 371 42.75 -42.83 19.95
N HIS A 372 43.85 -42.20 20.40
CA HIS A 372 45.07 -41.97 19.61
C HIS A 372 44.87 -41.22 18.28
N GLY A 373 43.86 -40.35 18.19
CA GLY A 373 43.61 -39.46 17.06
C GLY A 373 42.94 -38.14 17.45
N ILE A 374 42.52 -37.37 16.44
CA ILE A 374 41.88 -36.06 16.57
C ILE A 374 40.57 -36.06 15.78
N CYS A 375 39.46 -35.62 16.39
CA CYS A 375 38.17 -35.45 15.72
C CYS A 375 38.23 -34.20 14.81
N VAL A 376 38.16 -34.39 13.49
CA VAL A 376 38.32 -33.30 12.49
C VAL A 376 37.01 -32.89 11.82
N SER A 377 36.03 -33.78 11.79
CA SER A 377 34.64 -33.52 11.43
C SER A 377 33.74 -34.50 12.21
N PRO A 378 32.41 -34.33 12.24
CA PRO A 378 31.54 -35.14 13.08
C PRO A 378 31.72 -36.64 12.85
N GLU A 379 31.79 -37.40 13.95
CA GLU A 379 32.09 -38.84 13.98
C GLU A 379 33.35 -39.25 13.18
N THR A 380 34.31 -38.36 12.96
CA THR A 380 35.46 -38.57 12.06
C THR A 380 36.80 -38.17 12.67
N CYS A 381 37.57 -39.19 13.03
CA CYS A 381 38.93 -39.10 13.53
C CYS A 381 39.98 -39.15 12.40
N ILE A 382 41.10 -38.45 12.58
CA ILE A 382 42.38 -38.73 11.92
C ILE A 382 43.35 -39.23 12.99
N CYS A 383 44.12 -40.28 12.71
CA CYS A 383 45.07 -40.86 13.65
C CYS A 383 46.33 -40.02 13.84
N ASN A 384 46.90 -40.08 15.04
CA ASN A 384 48.17 -39.44 15.36
C ASN A 384 49.33 -40.14 14.62
N PRO A 385 50.48 -39.45 14.39
CA PRO A 385 51.63 -40.04 13.72
C PRO A 385 52.08 -41.38 14.35
N GLY A 386 52.34 -42.37 13.51
CA GLY A 386 52.64 -43.74 13.94
C GLY A 386 51.43 -44.61 14.26
N TRP A 387 50.19 -44.13 14.03
CA TRP A 387 48.96 -44.91 14.15
C TRP A 387 48.17 -44.87 12.84
N LYS A 388 47.44 -45.95 12.52
CA LYS A 388 46.65 -46.09 11.29
C LYS A 388 45.19 -46.46 11.59
N MET A 389 44.30 -45.98 10.73
CA MET A 389 42.87 -46.31 10.74
C MET A 389 42.64 -47.73 10.20
N THR A 390 42.07 -48.63 11.01
CA THR A 390 41.56 -49.91 10.52
C THR A 390 40.10 -49.78 10.06
N GLN A 391 39.80 -50.29 8.87
CA GLN A 391 38.42 -50.40 8.37
C GLN A 391 37.81 -51.74 8.77
N THR A 392 37.24 -51.81 9.97
CA THR A 392 36.34 -52.90 10.34
C THR A 392 34.92 -52.56 9.86
N ASN A 393 34.32 -53.44 9.04
CA ASN A 393 33.06 -53.16 8.34
C ASN A 393 31.78 -53.22 9.22
N THR A 394 31.91 -53.04 10.53
CA THR A 394 30.81 -53.08 11.50
C THR A 394 31.07 -52.12 12.66
N THR A 395 30.16 -51.15 12.82
CA THR A 395 29.91 -50.37 14.05
C THR A 395 31.01 -49.41 14.54
N LEU A 396 30.96 -48.19 14.00
CA LEU A 396 31.39 -46.85 14.51
C LEU A 396 32.76 -46.62 15.19
N ASN A 397 33.42 -47.63 15.76
CA ASN A 397 34.69 -47.48 16.47
C ASN A 397 35.83 -47.19 15.50
N LYS A 398 36.10 -45.90 15.26
CA LYS A 398 37.27 -45.41 14.52
C LYS A 398 38.54 -45.51 15.39
N THR A 399 38.89 -46.73 15.76
CA THR A 399 40.11 -47.03 16.53
C THR A 399 41.34 -46.86 15.66
N CYS A 400 42.27 -46.04 16.14
CA CYS A 400 43.62 -45.96 15.60
C CYS A 400 44.44 -47.11 16.20
N GLU A 401 45.02 -47.96 15.34
CA GLU A 401 45.92 -49.04 15.74
C GLU A 401 47.38 -48.64 15.50
N PRO A 402 48.34 -49.12 16.33
CA PRO A 402 49.73 -48.70 16.22
C PRO A 402 50.40 -49.30 14.97
N GLU A 403 51.15 -48.47 14.25
CA GLU A 403 51.94 -48.93 13.10
C GLU A 403 53.32 -49.41 13.56
N CYS A 404 53.66 -50.65 13.19
CA CYS A 404 55.01 -51.17 13.21
C CYS A 404 55.46 -51.37 11.76
N SER A 405 56.42 -50.55 11.32
CA SER A 405 57.06 -50.62 10.00
C SER A 405 58.58 -50.70 10.21
N PRO A 406 59.24 -51.84 9.96
CA PRO A 406 58.70 -53.11 9.45
C PRO A 406 57.74 -53.81 10.43
N PRO A 407 56.84 -54.69 9.94
CA PRO A 407 55.84 -55.38 10.76
C PRO A 407 56.45 -56.36 11.76
N CYS A 408 55.68 -56.67 12.82
CA CYS A 408 56.08 -57.61 13.85
C CYS A 408 55.98 -59.07 13.37
N VAL A 409 57.10 -59.79 13.35
CA VAL A 409 57.14 -61.24 13.06
C VAL A 409 57.06 -62.01 14.39
N ASN A 410 56.06 -62.88 14.52
CA ASN A 410 55.74 -63.64 15.74
C ASN A 410 55.52 -62.77 17.01
N GLY A 411 54.98 -61.57 16.82
CA GLY A 411 54.54 -60.70 17.89
C GLY A 411 53.44 -59.74 17.43
N SER A 412 52.84 -59.02 18.38
CA SER A 412 51.86 -57.96 18.12
C SER A 412 52.52 -56.58 18.24
N CYS A 413 52.00 -55.58 17.52
CA CYS A 413 52.41 -54.18 17.69
C CYS A 413 51.63 -53.58 18.86
N THR A 414 52.28 -53.30 20.01
CA THR A 414 51.60 -52.80 21.22
C THR A 414 51.73 -51.28 21.41
N ALA A 415 52.62 -50.63 20.65
CA ALA A 415 52.68 -49.18 20.44
C ALA A 415 53.43 -48.92 19.12
N PRO A 416 53.43 -47.69 18.56
CA PRO A 416 54.12 -47.40 17.30
C PRO A 416 55.59 -47.82 17.33
N GLY A 417 56.01 -48.65 16.38
CA GLY A 417 57.36 -49.23 16.33
C GLY A 417 57.75 -50.16 17.49
N ARG A 418 56.81 -50.55 18.37
CA ARG A 418 57.03 -51.45 19.51
C ARG A 418 56.31 -52.78 19.29
N CYS A 419 57.08 -53.79 18.90
CA CYS A 419 56.61 -55.17 18.90
C CYS A 419 56.73 -55.83 20.28
N GLU A 420 55.79 -56.72 20.59
CA GLU A 420 55.72 -57.54 21.79
C GLU A 420 55.47 -58.99 21.39
N CYS A 421 56.35 -59.91 21.79
CA CYS A 421 56.35 -61.27 21.27
C CYS A 421 55.16 -62.08 21.77
N TYR A 422 54.67 -62.99 20.93
CA TYR A 422 53.69 -63.97 21.37
C TYR A 422 54.30 -64.93 22.41
N PHE A 423 53.44 -65.61 23.17
CA PHE A 423 53.88 -66.55 24.19
C PHE A 423 54.84 -67.61 23.60
N GLY A 424 55.84 -68.02 24.40
CA GLY A 424 56.88 -68.94 23.95
C GLY A 424 57.91 -68.35 22.96
N HIS A 425 57.88 -67.05 22.68
CA HIS A 425 58.85 -66.37 21.81
C HIS A 425 59.65 -65.27 22.54
N GLU A 426 60.88 -65.04 22.10
CA GLU A 426 61.83 -64.07 22.65
C GLU A 426 62.25 -63.04 21.58
N LYS A 427 62.57 -61.80 22.00
CA LYS A 427 62.99 -60.72 21.09
C LYS A 427 64.39 -60.98 20.57
N THR A 428 64.59 -60.88 19.27
CA THR A 428 65.93 -60.86 18.65
C THR A 428 66.53 -59.44 18.69
N GLU A 429 67.77 -59.28 18.25
CA GLU A 429 68.41 -57.97 18.07
C GLU A 429 67.57 -57.04 17.17
N ASN A 430 66.93 -57.62 16.14
CA ASN A 430 65.84 -56.98 15.44
C ASN A 430 64.59 -57.00 16.33
N LYS A 431 64.32 -55.87 16.98
CA LYS A 431 63.20 -55.66 17.93
C LYS A 431 61.81 -56.00 17.38
N ASN A 432 61.67 -56.12 16.05
CA ASN A 432 60.44 -56.43 15.34
C ASN A 432 60.33 -57.92 14.93
N VAL A 433 61.34 -58.74 15.25
CA VAL A 433 61.35 -60.18 14.98
C VAL A 433 61.49 -60.95 16.29
N CYS A 434 60.52 -61.82 16.55
CA CYS A 434 60.47 -62.72 17.70
C CYS A 434 60.77 -64.16 17.26
N ARG A 435 61.75 -64.80 17.90
CA ARG A 435 62.12 -66.20 17.65
C ARG A 435 61.47 -67.10 18.69
N PRO A 436 61.01 -68.33 18.37
CA PRO A 436 60.65 -69.30 19.39
C PRO A 436 61.78 -69.55 20.39
N ARG A 437 61.41 -69.75 21.65
CA ARG A 437 62.29 -70.10 22.77
C ARG A 437 62.13 -71.59 23.08
N CYS A 438 63.24 -72.27 23.31
CA CYS A 438 63.28 -73.67 23.76
C CYS A 438 63.94 -73.75 25.14
N SER A 439 63.16 -74.05 26.16
CA SER A 439 63.48 -73.88 27.59
C SER A 439 64.62 -74.77 28.07
N ASN A 440 64.72 -76.00 27.55
CA ASN A 440 65.80 -76.94 27.85
C ASN A 440 67.06 -76.72 26.98
N GLY A 441 66.99 -75.80 26.00
CA GLY A 441 68.06 -75.55 25.03
C GLY A 441 68.12 -76.60 23.91
N CYS A 442 68.02 -76.16 22.66
CA CYS A 442 67.98 -77.05 21.50
C CYS A 442 69.38 -77.52 21.07
N LYS A 443 70.12 -78.19 21.97
CA LYS A 443 71.46 -78.69 21.68
C LYS A 443 71.38 -79.76 20.57
N ASN A 444 72.21 -79.60 19.54
CA ASN A 444 72.24 -80.45 18.32
C ASN A 444 70.96 -80.39 17.46
N GLY A 445 70.19 -79.30 17.56
CA GLY A 445 69.01 -79.03 16.73
C GLY A 445 68.74 -77.53 16.54
N VAL A 446 67.61 -77.22 15.91
CA VAL A 446 67.08 -75.85 15.76
C VAL A 446 65.71 -75.77 16.41
N CYS A 447 65.48 -74.71 17.21
CA CYS A 447 64.18 -74.41 17.80
C CYS A 447 63.24 -73.89 16.70
N ALA A 448 62.33 -74.75 16.22
CA ALA A 448 61.43 -74.45 15.11
C ALA A 448 60.08 -73.87 15.56
N GLY A 449 59.71 -74.09 16.82
CA GLY A 449 58.57 -73.52 17.51
C GLY A 449 58.83 -73.50 19.02
N PRO A 450 57.96 -72.88 19.85
CA PRO A 450 58.14 -72.87 21.30
C PRO A 450 58.33 -74.29 21.85
N ASP A 451 59.41 -74.49 22.61
CA ASP A 451 59.87 -75.79 23.14
C ASP A 451 59.96 -76.94 22.12
N THR A 452 59.96 -76.62 20.82
CA THR A 452 59.86 -77.58 19.71
C THR A 452 61.18 -77.64 18.93
N CYS A 453 61.95 -78.69 19.16
CA CYS A 453 63.24 -78.93 18.50
C CYS A 453 63.12 -79.78 17.23
N VAL A 454 63.77 -79.33 16.16
CA VAL A 454 64.10 -80.16 14.99
C VAL A 454 65.58 -80.53 15.09
N CYS A 455 65.86 -81.83 15.25
CA CYS A 455 67.21 -82.34 15.49
C CYS A 455 68.00 -82.60 14.20
N GLY A 456 69.33 -82.58 14.29
CA GLY A 456 70.22 -82.97 13.20
C GLY A 456 70.24 -84.49 12.97
N ALA A 457 70.72 -84.93 11.81
CA ALA A 457 70.83 -86.36 11.48
C ALA A 457 71.66 -87.13 12.51
N GLY A 458 71.21 -88.34 12.88
CA GLY A 458 71.79 -89.14 13.97
C GLY A 458 71.28 -88.78 15.37
N TRP A 459 70.36 -87.82 15.50
CA TRP A 459 69.76 -87.42 16.78
C TRP A 459 68.23 -87.37 16.67
N GLU A 460 67.53 -87.84 17.71
CA GLU A 460 66.07 -87.86 17.78
C GLU A 460 65.55 -86.92 18.90
N ALA A 461 64.35 -86.35 18.69
CA ALA A 461 63.77 -85.35 19.58
C ALA A 461 63.11 -86.00 20.81
N SER A 462 63.67 -85.76 21.99
CA SER A 462 63.24 -86.36 23.26
C SER A 462 63.21 -85.30 24.37
N ASN A 463 62.02 -85.10 24.94
CA ASN A 463 61.73 -84.17 26.05
C ASN A 463 62.32 -82.75 25.88
N GLY A 464 62.21 -82.18 24.68
CA GLY A 464 62.71 -80.83 24.34
C GLY A 464 64.22 -80.73 24.12
N THR A 465 64.93 -81.86 24.00
CA THR A 465 66.36 -81.95 23.65
C THR A 465 66.58 -83.00 22.56
N CYS A 466 67.75 -83.01 21.93
CA CYS A 466 68.11 -84.03 20.94
C CYS A 466 68.98 -85.11 21.61
N GLN A 467 68.54 -86.37 21.57
CA GLN A 467 69.29 -87.53 22.09
C GLN A 467 69.97 -88.29 20.94
N PRO A 468 71.17 -88.87 21.15
CA PRO A 468 71.89 -89.57 20.09
C PRO A 468 71.26 -90.93 19.80
N VAL A 469 71.22 -91.31 18.53
CA VAL A 469 70.75 -92.62 18.09
C VAL A 469 71.95 -93.54 17.81
N CYS A 470 71.96 -94.72 18.41
CA CYS A 470 72.90 -95.79 18.08
C CYS A 470 72.16 -96.91 17.34
N SER A 471 72.59 -97.24 16.13
CA SER A 471 71.98 -98.22 15.23
C SER A 471 72.16 -99.67 15.70
N GLN A 472 73.06 -99.90 16.65
CA GLN A 472 73.23 -101.13 17.42
C GLN A 472 73.21 -100.79 18.92
N PRO A 473 72.60 -101.63 19.78
CA PRO A 473 72.55 -101.39 21.21
C PRO A 473 73.94 -101.54 21.85
N CYS A 474 74.35 -100.57 22.69
CA CYS A 474 75.61 -100.59 23.41
C CYS A 474 75.65 -101.69 24.49
N VAL A 475 76.09 -102.90 24.15
CA VAL A 475 76.15 -104.01 25.11
C VAL A 475 77.23 -103.75 26.15
N HIS A 476 76.83 -103.62 27.42
CA HIS A 476 77.64 -103.14 28.55
C HIS A 476 78.22 -101.72 28.36
N GLY A 477 77.48 -100.83 27.67
CA GLY A 477 77.82 -99.42 27.52
C GLY A 477 76.59 -98.51 27.44
N ALA A 478 76.83 -97.22 27.20
CA ALA A 478 75.79 -96.21 26.99
C ALA A 478 76.04 -95.44 25.67
N CYS A 479 74.97 -95.14 24.92
CA CYS A 479 75.06 -94.32 23.70
C CYS A 479 75.29 -92.86 24.08
N VAL A 480 76.45 -92.30 23.71
CA VAL A 480 76.88 -90.92 24.07
C VAL A 480 77.00 -89.99 22.87
N GLY A 481 76.97 -90.54 21.66
CA GLY A 481 76.90 -89.84 20.38
C GLY A 481 76.34 -90.78 19.31
N PRO A 482 76.03 -90.31 18.09
CA PRO A 482 75.50 -91.15 17.03
C PRO A 482 76.42 -92.34 16.77
N ASP A 483 75.86 -93.55 16.80
CA ASP A 483 76.59 -94.85 16.73
C ASP A 483 77.78 -95.00 17.71
N THR A 484 77.89 -94.14 18.74
CA THR A 484 79.06 -94.03 19.61
C THR A 484 78.74 -94.47 21.04
N CYS A 485 79.27 -95.62 21.44
CA CYS A 485 79.10 -96.20 22.77
C CYS A 485 80.27 -95.87 23.72
N ALA A 486 79.97 -95.50 24.96
CA ALA A 486 80.93 -95.45 26.06
C ALA A 486 80.74 -96.67 26.97
N CYS A 487 81.80 -97.44 27.21
CA CYS A 487 81.74 -98.67 28.02
C CYS A 487 81.57 -98.39 29.52
N LEU A 488 80.92 -99.33 30.22
CA LEU A 488 80.83 -99.34 31.68
C LEU A 488 82.19 -99.71 32.32
N ALA A 489 82.42 -99.23 33.55
CA ALA A 489 83.67 -99.48 34.26
C ALA A 489 83.95 -100.99 34.44
N GLY A 490 85.21 -101.39 34.21
CA GLY A 490 85.63 -102.80 34.18
C GLY A 490 85.54 -103.47 32.80
N TYR A 491 84.91 -102.80 31.82
CA TYR A 491 84.85 -103.24 30.44
C TYR A 491 85.65 -102.30 29.53
N GLU A 492 86.27 -102.86 28.49
CA GLU A 492 86.97 -102.10 27.45
C GLU A 492 86.33 -102.33 26.07
N ALA A 493 86.63 -101.46 25.11
CA ALA A 493 85.97 -101.48 23.80
C ALA A 493 86.46 -102.68 22.96
N GLY A 494 85.53 -103.59 22.65
CA GLY A 494 85.71 -104.64 21.66
C GLY A 494 85.15 -104.24 20.29
N ASP A 495 85.09 -105.20 19.38
CA ASP A 495 84.55 -104.97 18.04
C ASP A 495 83.04 -104.68 18.06
N ASN A 496 82.58 -103.94 17.03
CA ASN A 496 81.16 -103.74 16.70
C ASN A 496 80.29 -103.27 17.88
N ASN A 497 80.72 -102.21 18.57
CA ASN A 497 80.03 -101.59 19.71
C ASN A 497 79.74 -102.51 20.92
N THR A 498 80.48 -103.61 21.06
CA THR A 498 80.48 -104.44 22.27
C THR A 498 81.54 -103.98 23.26
N CYS A 499 81.21 -103.99 24.55
CA CYS A 499 82.17 -103.76 25.63
C CYS A 499 82.49 -105.10 26.30
N VAL A 500 83.78 -105.46 26.35
CA VAL A 500 84.28 -106.78 26.79
C VAL A 500 84.92 -106.69 28.19
N PRO A 501 84.74 -107.71 29.07
CA PRO A 501 85.23 -107.65 30.44
C PRO A 501 86.74 -107.84 30.52
N ARG A 502 87.40 -107.04 31.37
CA ARG A 502 88.86 -107.07 31.56
C ARG A 502 89.25 -107.81 32.84
N CYS A 503 90.18 -108.76 32.74
CA CYS A 503 90.83 -109.39 33.89
C CYS A 503 92.29 -108.90 34.00
N ALA A 504 92.56 -108.02 34.96
CA ALA A 504 93.82 -107.29 35.10
C ALA A 504 95.03 -108.16 35.47
N ALA A 505 94.81 -109.31 36.12
CA ALA A 505 95.86 -110.28 36.47
C ALA A 505 96.27 -111.21 35.31
N GLY A 506 95.50 -111.26 34.22
CA GLY A 506 95.66 -112.24 33.14
C GLY A 506 95.01 -113.59 33.48
N CYS A 507 94.40 -114.22 32.46
CA CYS A 507 93.55 -115.41 32.62
C CYS A 507 94.24 -116.67 32.07
N SER A 508 95.43 -116.98 32.57
CA SER A 508 96.22 -118.13 32.11
C SER A 508 95.52 -119.44 32.46
N HIS A 509 95.27 -120.29 31.45
CA HIS A 509 94.48 -121.53 31.57
C HIS A 509 93.06 -121.30 32.11
N GLY A 510 92.38 -120.30 31.53
CA GLY A 510 90.96 -120.03 31.79
C GLY A 510 90.38 -118.95 30.88
N VAL A 511 89.10 -118.62 31.09
CA VAL A 511 88.38 -117.57 30.34
C VAL A 511 87.84 -116.49 31.28
N CYS A 512 88.06 -115.22 30.93
CA CYS A 512 87.55 -114.06 31.65
C CYS A 512 86.07 -113.84 31.29
N VAL A 513 85.15 -114.13 32.22
CA VAL A 513 83.69 -114.07 31.96
C VAL A 513 83.01 -112.83 32.55
N SER A 514 83.71 -112.12 33.44
CA SER A 514 83.35 -110.83 34.04
C SER A 514 84.64 -110.18 34.58
N PRO A 515 84.66 -108.87 34.88
CA PRO A 515 85.89 -108.21 35.29
C PRO A 515 86.56 -108.91 36.48
N ASP A 516 87.86 -109.17 36.35
CA ASP A 516 88.71 -109.93 37.29
C ASP A 516 88.19 -111.32 37.71
N ASN A 517 87.36 -111.98 36.90
CA ASN A 517 86.73 -113.26 37.22
C ASN A 517 87.03 -114.35 36.17
N CYS A 518 88.02 -115.21 36.47
CA CYS A 518 88.53 -116.26 35.59
C CYS A 518 87.94 -117.66 35.86
N VAL A 519 87.30 -118.27 34.86
CA VAL A 519 86.88 -119.68 34.90
C VAL A 519 88.05 -120.54 34.44
N CYS A 520 88.61 -121.37 35.33
CA CYS A 520 89.79 -122.20 35.09
C CYS A 520 89.49 -123.45 34.25
N ASP A 521 90.49 -123.89 33.47
CA ASP A 521 90.49 -125.14 32.73
C ASP A 521 90.61 -126.38 33.66
N ALA A 522 90.10 -127.52 33.19
CA ALA A 522 90.04 -128.75 33.99
C ALA A 522 91.42 -129.26 34.44
N GLY A 523 91.52 -129.65 35.71
CA GLY A 523 92.77 -130.08 36.35
C GLY A 523 93.50 -128.97 37.12
N TRP A 524 93.09 -127.71 36.94
CA TRP A 524 93.60 -126.57 37.71
C TRP A 524 92.50 -126.00 38.64
N HIS A 525 92.88 -125.52 39.82
CA HIS A 525 91.96 -124.92 40.79
C HIS A 525 92.24 -123.43 40.98
N ARG A 526 91.20 -122.61 41.19
CA ARG A 526 91.35 -121.16 41.34
C ARG A 526 92.05 -120.83 42.66
N SER A 527 93.26 -120.28 42.55
CA SER A 527 94.08 -119.73 43.63
C SER A 527 93.34 -118.60 44.35
N THR A 528 93.24 -118.71 45.67
CA THR A 528 92.51 -117.77 46.53
C THR A 528 93.24 -116.45 46.77
N VAL A 529 94.49 -116.33 46.30
CA VAL A 529 95.37 -115.16 46.53
C VAL A 529 95.30 -114.15 45.38
N ASN A 530 95.13 -114.62 44.13
CA ASN A 530 95.22 -113.79 42.92
C ASN A 530 94.18 -114.13 41.83
N GLY A 531 93.39 -115.20 41.97
CA GLY A 531 92.40 -115.63 41.00
C GLY A 531 92.92 -116.41 39.78
N SER A 532 94.23 -116.71 39.69
CA SER A 532 94.78 -117.61 38.66
C SER A 532 94.58 -119.09 39.03
N CYS A 533 95.05 -120.03 38.20
CA CYS A 533 94.74 -121.46 38.32
C CYS A 533 96.00 -122.29 38.66
N GLU A 534 95.96 -123.18 39.66
CA GLU A 534 97.15 -123.88 40.26
C GLU A 534 96.87 -125.38 40.65
N VAL A 535 97.81 -126.09 41.33
CA VAL A 535 97.78 -127.56 41.64
C VAL A 535 98.40 -127.88 43.05
N GLU A 536 98.10 -129.02 43.70
CA GLU A 536 98.22 -129.24 45.17
C GLU A 536 99.04 -130.49 45.67
N THR A 537 99.64 -130.44 46.88
CA THR A 537 100.04 -131.59 47.74
C THR A 537 99.94 -131.25 49.26
N ILE A 538 100.01 -132.26 50.17
CA ILE A 538 99.36 -132.26 51.51
C ILE A 538 100.30 -132.03 52.74
N SER A 539 99.79 -131.36 53.80
CA SER A 539 100.26 -131.46 55.21
C SER A 539 99.18 -131.01 56.24
N LEU A 540 99.35 -131.31 57.54
CA LEU A 540 98.24 -131.40 58.54
C LEU A 540 98.10 -130.27 59.60
N ASN A 541 96.87 -129.76 59.72
CA ASN A 541 96.08 -129.26 60.88
C ASN A 541 96.74 -128.82 62.22
N ASN A 542 96.34 -127.62 62.70
CA ASN A 542 95.52 -127.44 63.94
C ASN A 542 95.20 -125.95 64.24
N GLY A 543 94.00 -125.65 64.78
CA GLY A 543 93.63 -124.30 65.30
C GLY A 543 92.11 -123.99 65.27
N MET A 544 91.59 -123.26 66.27
CA MET A 544 90.13 -123.02 66.48
C MET A 544 89.85 -121.76 67.33
N THR A 545 88.64 -121.16 67.18
CA THR A 545 87.81 -120.35 68.14
C THR A 545 87.22 -119.03 67.59
N GLU A 546 86.28 -118.43 68.34
CA GLU A 546 85.18 -117.54 67.88
C GLU A 546 85.37 -116.03 68.17
N LYS A 547 84.51 -115.15 67.59
CA LYS A 547 83.48 -114.37 68.33
C LYS A 547 82.56 -113.46 67.48
N ASN A 548 81.41 -113.09 68.03
CA ASN A 548 80.37 -112.17 67.51
C ASN A 548 80.23 -110.90 68.37
N TRP A 549 79.74 -109.77 67.80
CA TRP A 549 78.61 -108.89 68.24
C TRP A 549 78.48 -107.66 67.27
N ILE A 550 77.32 -107.13 66.80
CA ILE A 550 76.17 -106.39 67.43
C ILE A 550 76.55 -104.92 67.78
N GLN A 551 75.78 -103.83 67.58
CA GLN A 551 74.36 -103.56 67.14
C GLN A 551 74.37 -102.60 65.89
N THR A 552 73.48 -101.65 65.50
CA THR A 552 72.25 -100.96 66.02
C THR A 552 71.35 -100.40 64.87
N TYR A 553 70.22 -99.77 65.21
CA TYR A 553 69.32 -98.91 64.37
C TYR A 553 68.98 -97.61 65.18
N TRP A 554 68.07 -96.72 64.72
CA TRP A 554 67.23 -95.74 65.51
C TRP A 554 67.06 -94.27 65.01
N VAL A 555 66.64 -93.99 63.76
CA VAL A 555 66.06 -92.66 63.40
C VAL A 555 64.89 -92.76 62.42
N TYR A 556 63.77 -93.40 62.80
CA TYR A 556 62.64 -93.63 61.88
C TYR A 556 61.22 -93.49 62.51
N VAL A 557 61.05 -92.59 63.50
CA VAL A 557 59.76 -92.45 64.24
C VAL A 557 59.21 -91.01 64.31
N ALA A 558 60.03 -89.98 64.12
CA ALA A 558 59.64 -88.59 64.43
C ALA A 558 58.79 -87.85 63.36
N ALA A 559 58.61 -88.40 62.15
CA ALA A 559 58.19 -87.62 60.98
C ALA A 559 56.67 -87.62 60.66
N VAL A 560 55.86 -88.48 61.28
CA VAL A 560 54.48 -88.77 60.82
C VAL A 560 53.38 -88.03 61.63
N GLY A 561 53.72 -87.44 62.77
CA GLY A 561 52.73 -86.84 63.69
C GLY A 561 52.15 -85.49 63.29
N ALA A 562 52.80 -84.73 62.39
CA ALA A 562 52.45 -83.33 62.14
C ALA A 562 51.29 -83.10 61.14
N SER A 563 51.10 -84.02 60.19
CA SER A 563 50.20 -83.80 59.05
C SER A 563 48.70 -83.84 59.40
N SER A 564 48.33 -84.53 60.48
CA SER A 564 46.91 -84.80 60.79
C SER A 564 46.18 -83.62 61.45
N LEU A 565 46.87 -82.71 62.13
CA LEU A 565 46.22 -81.56 62.78
C LEU A 565 45.85 -80.44 61.79
N LEU A 566 46.59 -80.30 60.68
CA LEU A 566 46.39 -79.21 59.70
C LEU A 566 45.13 -79.39 58.82
N LEU A 567 44.63 -80.62 58.67
CA LEU A 567 43.41 -80.88 57.92
C LEU A 567 42.14 -80.60 58.75
N LEU A 568 42.17 -80.89 60.06
CA LEU A 568 41.04 -80.66 60.97
C LEU A 568 40.73 -79.17 61.19
N THR A 569 41.76 -78.32 61.29
CA THR A 569 41.57 -76.86 61.42
C THR A 569 40.97 -76.23 60.17
N CYS A 570 41.33 -76.73 58.98
CA CYS A 570 40.84 -76.21 57.71
C CYS A 570 39.32 -76.48 57.51
N CYS A 571 38.85 -77.68 57.88
CA CYS A 571 37.43 -78.04 57.78
C CYS A 571 36.53 -77.18 58.69
N ILE A 572 36.98 -76.84 59.90
CA ILE A 572 36.20 -76.00 60.85
C ILE A 572 35.99 -74.59 60.29
N PHE A 573 37.00 -74.03 59.61
CA PHE A 573 36.94 -72.67 59.05
C PHE A 573 35.88 -72.53 57.95
N ILE A 574 35.75 -73.56 57.09
CA ILE A 574 34.77 -73.59 55.98
C ILE A 574 33.32 -73.66 56.50
N ILE A 575 33.09 -74.37 57.62
CA ILE A 575 31.77 -74.50 58.27
C ILE A 575 31.35 -73.18 58.94
N LEU A 576 32.29 -72.37 59.43
CA LEU A 576 32.01 -71.05 60.02
C LEU A 576 31.72 -69.98 58.96
N CYS A 577 32.47 -69.96 57.86
CA CYS A 577 32.25 -68.98 56.78
C CYS A 577 30.92 -69.19 56.03
N SER A 578 30.43 -70.42 55.93
CA SER A 578 29.18 -70.74 55.22
C SER A 578 27.89 -70.37 55.99
N LYS A 579 27.96 -70.11 57.31
CA LYS A 579 26.80 -69.72 58.12
C LYS A 579 26.57 -68.20 58.28
N ARG A 580 27.41 -67.33 57.72
CA ARG A 580 27.39 -65.88 57.98
C ARG A 580 26.77 -65.02 56.87
N LYS A 581 25.84 -65.54 56.06
CA LYS A 581 25.28 -64.82 54.89
C LYS A 581 23.79 -65.10 54.56
N ARG A 582 22.90 -65.09 55.58
CA ARG A 582 21.44 -64.85 55.47
C ARG A 582 20.83 -64.56 56.85
N ALA A 583 19.74 -63.78 56.89
CA ALA A 583 19.17 -63.07 58.05
C ALA A 583 20.13 -62.05 58.70
N SER A 584 19.73 -60.86 59.16
CA SER A 584 18.47 -60.08 59.08
C SER A 584 18.91 -58.62 58.82
N GLU A 585 18.37 -57.79 57.93
CA GLU A 585 16.98 -57.36 57.67
C GLU A 585 16.42 -56.39 58.75
N ASN A 586 15.92 -55.23 58.27
CA ASN A 586 15.12 -54.14 58.88
C ASN A 586 15.76 -52.81 59.36
N ASP A 587 14.93 -51.76 59.22
CA ASP A 587 14.92 -50.38 59.72
C ASP A 587 16.08 -49.40 59.35
N GLY A 588 15.84 -48.15 58.92
CA GLY A 588 14.60 -47.43 58.52
C GLY A 588 15.00 -46.12 57.78
N ALA A 589 14.32 -45.64 56.72
CA ALA A 589 12.93 -45.17 56.60
C ALA A 589 12.71 -43.66 56.90
N THR A 590 12.95 -42.79 55.90
CA THR A 590 12.19 -41.55 55.61
C THR A 590 12.43 -41.18 54.13
N VAL A 591 11.45 -41.21 53.21
CA VAL A 591 10.22 -40.39 53.04
C VAL A 591 10.48 -39.05 52.33
N VAL A 592 9.74 -38.59 51.32
CA VAL A 592 8.99 -39.22 50.18
C VAL A 592 8.45 -38.09 49.28
N SER A 593 8.31 -38.29 47.95
CA SER A 593 7.19 -37.78 47.10
C SER A 593 7.53 -37.76 45.59
N VAL A 594 6.60 -37.95 44.65
CA VAL A 594 5.43 -38.86 44.60
C VAL A 594 4.96 -39.00 43.12
N GLN A 595 4.29 -40.12 42.81
CA GLN A 595 3.31 -40.46 41.73
C GLN A 595 2.87 -39.40 40.67
N GLU A 596 2.33 -39.71 39.47
CA GLU A 596 2.09 -40.94 38.66
C GLU A 596 1.62 -40.54 37.24
N PHE A 597 1.24 -41.55 36.42
CA PHE A 597 0.29 -41.60 35.29
C PHE A 597 0.95 -42.21 34.01
N VAL A 598 0.76 -43.48 33.63
CA VAL A 598 -0.44 -44.36 33.42
C VAL A 598 -0.83 -44.44 31.93
N HIS A 599 -0.52 -45.59 31.31
CA HIS A 599 -1.25 -46.23 30.19
C HIS A 599 -1.27 -45.51 28.80
N LYS A 600 -1.59 -46.13 27.65
CA LYS A 600 -1.85 -47.56 27.28
C LYS A 600 -1.60 -47.81 25.76
N ASN A 601 -1.20 -49.05 25.44
CA ASN A 601 -1.63 -49.94 24.34
C ASN A 601 -1.88 -49.48 22.86
N PHE A 602 -1.48 -50.42 21.99
CA PHE A 602 -2.18 -50.92 20.77
C PHE A 602 -1.99 -50.28 19.37
N ASN A 603 -1.12 -50.95 18.61
CA ASN A 603 -1.33 -51.60 17.29
C ASN A 603 -1.84 -50.82 16.03
N PRO A 604 -1.34 -51.15 14.82
CA PRO A 604 -1.64 -50.42 13.58
C PRO A 604 -2.71 -51.08 12.68
N HIS A 605 -3.34 -50.30 11.81
CA HIS A 605 -3.97 -50.80 10.58
C HIS A 605 -4.08 -49.74 9.47
N LYS A 606 -3.82 -50.18 8.22
CA LYS A 606 -4.54 -49.91 6.93
C LYS A 606 -5.07 -48.48 6.62
N THR A 607 -5.01 -47.93 5.39
CA THR A 607 -4.83 -48.57 4.06
C THR A 607 -4.30 -47.57 2.99
N LYS A 608 -3.95 -48.10 1.80
CA LYS A 608 -3.63 -47.35 0.57
C LYS A 608 -4.82 -46.58 -0.02
N GLN A 609 -4.55 -45.41 -0.60
CA GLN A 609 -5.00 -44.93 -1.94
C GLN A 609 -4.16 -43.66 -2.23
N SER A 610 -3.37 -43.50 -3.30
CA SER A 610 -3.59 -43.70 -4.75
C SER A 610 -4.38 -42.55 -5.39
N TYR A 611 -3.70 -41.58 -6.03
CA TYR A 611 -3.54 -41.54 -7.50
C TYR A 611 -2.62 -40.41 -7.99
N ASP A 612 -2.26 -40.44 -9.27
CA ASP A 612 -1.26 -39.61 -9.92
C ASP A 612 -1.72 -38.21 -10.37
N VAL A 613 -0.71 -37.35 -10.52
CA VAL A 613 -0.51 -36.28 -11.51
C VAL A 613 -1.72 -35.88 -12.39
N ASN A 614 -1.99 -34.57 -12.43
CA ASN A 614 -2.41 -33.94 -13.67
C ASN A 614 -1.86 -32.51 -13.79
N CYS A 615 -1.02 -32.26 -14.79
CA CYS A 615 -0.59 -30.91 -15.15
C CYS A 615 -1.66 -30.24 -16.02
N LYS A 616 -1.95 -28.95 -15.79
CA LYS A 616 -2.60 -28.12 -16.80
C LYS A 616 -2.05 -26.71 -16.81
N SER A 617 -1.48 -26.34 -17.95
CA SER A 617 -1.13 -24.98 -18.33
C SER A 617 -2.32 -24.29 -19.01
N SER A 618 -2.46 -22.98 -18.81
CA SER A 618 -3.21 -22.09 -19.68
C SER A 618 -2.70 -20.67 -19.45
N GLU A 619 -2.40 -19.93 -20.52
CA GLU A 619 -1.84 -18.58 -20.45
C GLU A 619 -2.86 -17.49 -20.09
N LEU A 620 -2.38 -16.39 -19.51
CA LEU A 620 -2.71 -15.01 -19.87
C LEU A 620 -1.70 -14.01 -19.24
#